data_AF-A0A8J5IS03-F1
#
_entry.id   AF-A0A8J5IS03-F1
#
_cell.length_a   1.000
_cell.length_b   1.000
_cell.length_c   1.000
_cell.angle_alpha   90.00
_cell.angle_beta   90.00
_cell.angle_gamma   90.00
#
_symmetry.space_group_name_H-M   'P 1'
#
loop_
_entity.id
_entity.type
_entity.pdbx_description
1 polymer ?
#
loop_
_entity_poly.entity_id
_entity_poly.type
_entity_poly.pdbx_seq_one_letter_code
_entity_poly.pdbx_strand_id
1 'polypeptide(L)'
;MTAPYLSTVPRNSSDPVARRLVEGLQCDLDLYNAFIESDEGQNIFIMAALCESRIVYLKNARAGWYGPVSQVDLSLAMCSDECLRSDELHKKAMSLSRCTCAQVSAETFVRHDFCLESSARLLCTHLSECGHWGCQLEDFNCLRYEWDRLYSCASSRVAMSVIVMVIAFILSITPRNMTLDRGAGRVRWALNRDVECSDAACVLSGSIPSNQVGLLQPQTAQNSPDIVPNTTIFSLGSTGIQLAPELQRRVQNLLERQRVGNGKGSDPSMDVSDEAFPVAVEDLTLGSKAAELGLDGKASLCCKLQLDGVAEERQEADWLTWKLTRASEYRARGNEAFKQESYGTAMRLYKRALAWLEPPVSRSDETLDTKIEYSEVELHQVNPTAVACFANMATCYSKLDGDGDVDHCIAAASSALKLDDTHVKARYRRSQAYVASKEFDLAVADLIKLRELEPDNKLFRSAMTRAQAAKTQLRKKQQSAFANLFDK
;
A
#
# COMPACT_ATOMS: atom_id res chain seq x y z
N MET A 1 -37.93 -26.40 -21.32
CA MET A 1 -37.63 -25.35 -22.31
C MET A 1 -36.62 -24.41 -21.68
N THR A 2 -35.34 -24.77 -21.77
CA THR A 2 -34.21 -24.00 -21.25
C THR A 2 -33.66 -23.17 -22.40
N ALA A 3 -33.68 -21.84 -22.25
CA ALA A 3 -33.17 -20.92 -23.25
C ALA A 3 -31.63 -20.94 -23.25
N PRO A 4 -30.96 -20.91 -24.42
CA PRO A 4 -29.51 -20.81 -24.48
C PRO A 4 -29.09 -19.35 -24.24
N TYR A 5 -28.13 -19.17 -23.32
CA TYR A 5 -27.39 -17.92 -23.13
C TYR A 5 -26.56 -17.64 -24.39
N LEU A 6 -27.00 -16.68 -25.20
CA LEU A 6 -26.20 -16.13 -26.30
C LEU A 6 -25.30 -15.03 -25.72
N SER A 7 -24.00 -15.33 -25.61
CA SER A 7 -22.96 -14.37 -25.24
C SER A 7 -22.70 -13.40 -26.40
N THR A 8 -23.03 -12.12 -26.21
CA THR A 8 -22.70 -11.06 -27.16
C THR A 8 -21.33 -10.48 -26.82
N VAL A 9 -20.27 -11.05 -27.39
CA VAL A 9 -18.91 -10.48 -27.31
C VAL A 9 -18.77 -9.33 -28.33
N PRO A 10 -18.31 -8.13 -27.93
CA PRO A 10 -18.05 -7.03 -28.88
C PRO A 10 -16.91 -7.37 -29.85
N ARG A 11 -17.06 -7.00 -31.12
CA ARG A 11 -16.15 -7.33 -32.25
C ARG A 11 -14.70 -6.82 -32.16
N ASN A 12 -14.30 -6.14 -31.08
CA ASN A 12 -12.99 -5.50 -30.92
C ASN A 12 -12.27 -5.91 -29.62
N SER A 13 -12.24 -7.20 -29.29
CA SER A 13 -11.30 -7.72 -28.30
C SER A 13 -9.90 -7.86 -28.91
N SER A 14 -8.89 -7.38 -28.19
CA SER A 14 -7.46 -7.49 -28.53
C SER A 14 -6.88 -8.88 -28.25
N ASP A 15 -7.69 -9.82 -27.76
CA ASP A 15 -7.26 -11.16 -27.36
C ASP A 15 -7.45 -12.20 -28.50
N PRO A 16 -6.39 -12.88 -28.95
CA PRO A 16 -6.50 -13.98 -29.91
C PRO A 16 -7.38 -15.14 -29.43
N VAL A 17 -7.60 -15.33 -28.12
CA VAL A 17 -8.47 -16.39 -27.57
C VAL A 17 -9.94 -16.05 -27.78
N ALA A 18 -10.33 -14.80 -27.55
CA ALA A 18 -11.71 -14.33 -27.79
C ALA A 18 -12.11 -14.39 -29.28
N ARG A 19 -11.16 -14.19 -30.20
CA ARG A 19 -11.39 -14.39 -31.65
C ARG A 19 -11.63 -15.85 -32.01
N ARG A 20 -10.95 -16.81 -31.36
CA ARG A 20 -11.05 -18.25 -31.67
C ARG A 20 -12.38 -18.89 -31.25
N LEU A 21 -13.10 -18.28 -30.29
CA LEU A 21 -14.46 -18.70 -29.93
C LEU A 21 -15.50 -18.35 -31.01
N VAL A 22 -15.26 -17.28 -31.78
CA VAL A 22 -16.08 -16.94 -32.96
C VAL A 22 -15.89 -17.98 -34.08
N GLU A 23 -14.76 -18.71 -34.07
CA GLU A 23 -14.40 -19.74 -35.06
C GLU A 23 -14.83 -21.17 -34.67
N GLY A 24 -15.58 -21.36 -33.57
CA GLY A 24 -16.24 -22.64 -33.27
C GLY A 24 -15.38 -23.70 -32.58
N LEU A 25 -14.27 -23.33 -31.95
CA LEU A 25 -13.47 -24.25 -31.13
C LEU A 25 -13.99 -24.24 -29.68
N GLN A 26 -14.46 -25.39 -29.20
CA GLN A 26 -14.94 -25.58 -27.83
C GLN A 26 -13.76 -25.69 -26.84
N CYS A 27 -13.97 -25.25 -25.60
CA CYS A 27 -13.01 -25.37 -24.49
C CYS A 27 -12.74 -26.85 -24.19
N ASP A 28 -11.46 -27.21 -24.07
CA ASP A 28 -10.98 -28.56 -23.77
C ASP A 28 -10.35 -28.58 -22.37
N LEU A 29 -11.12 -29.06 -21.41
CA LEU A 29 -10.73 -29.11 -20.00
C LEU A 29 -9.74 -30.23 -19.71
N ASP A 30 -9.71 -31.29 -20.53
CA ASP A 30 -8.73 -32.37 -20.38
C ASP A 30 -7.33 -31.86 -20.72
N LEU A 31 -7.21 -31.04 -21.77
CA LEU A 31 -5.95 -30.35 -22.09
C LEU A 31 -5.53 -29.34 -21.02
N TYR A 32 -6.50 -28.65 -20.40
CA TYR A 32 -6.21 -27.78 -19.26
C TYR A 32 -5.66 -28.59 -18.09
N ASN A 33 -6.35 -29.65 -17.66
CA ASN A 33 -5.95 -30.49 -16.54
C ASN A 33 -4.59 -31.15 -16.79
N ALA A 34 -4.36 -31.67 -18.00
CA ALA A 34 -3.06 -32.21 -18.39
C ALA A 34 -1.94 -31.16 -18.35
N PHE A 35 -2.21 -29.91 -18.70
CA PHE A 35 -1.24 -28.83 -18.54
C PHE A 35 -0.96 -28.56 -17.07
N ILE A 36 -1.98 -28.45 -16.22
CA ILE A 36 -1.82 -28.20 -14.79
C ILE A 36 -1.03 -29.32 -14.09
N GLU A 37 -1.22 -30.57 -14.49
CA GLU A 37 -0.50 -31.73 -13.94
C GLU A 37 0.96 -31.82 -14.42
N SER A 38 1.30 -31.15 -15.53
CA SER A 38 2.67 -31.12 -16.06
C SER A 38 3.64 -30.35 -15.14
N ASP A 39 4.94 -30.67 -15.24
CA ASP A 39 6.01 -29.98 -14.50
C ASP A 39 6.00 -28.46 -14.70
N GLU A 40 5.54 -28.00 -15.87
CA GLU A 40 5.44 -26.58 -16.18
C GLU A 40 4.18 -25.94 -15.56
N GLY A 41 3.05 -26.64 -15.56
CA GLY A 41 1.78 -26.14 -15.03
C GLY A 41 1.68 -26.16 -13.51
N GLN A 42 2.39 -27.05 -12.81
CA GLN A 42 2.43 -27.08 -11.34
C GLN A 42 2.91 -25.75 -10.72
N ASN A 43 3.70 -24.98 -11.48
CA ASN A 43 4.22 -23.69 -11.05
C ASN A 43 3.21 -22.54 -11.17
N ILE A 44 2.06 -22.73 -11.85
CA ILE A 44 1.12 -21.63 -12.13
C ILE A 44 0.60 -20.97 -10.85
N PHE A 45 0.07 -21.79 -9.92
CA PHE A 45 -0.50 -21.32 -8.66
C PHE A 45 0.60 -20.88 -7.68
N ILE A 46 1.77 -21.53 -7.71
CA ILE A 46 2.91 -21.14 -6.89
C ILE A 46 3.39 -19.74 -7.29
N MET A 47 3.55 -19.48 -8.58
CA MET A 47 3.98 -18.17 -9.08
C MET A 47 2.92 -17.09 -8.85
N ALA A 48 1.64 -17.43 -8.99
CA ALA A 48 0.54 -16.52 -8.63
C ALA A 48 0.59 -16.14 -7.14
N ALA A 49 0.71 -17.13 -6.25
CA ALA A 49 0.80 -16.90 -4.80
C ALA A 49 2.05 -16.12 -4.41
N LEU A 50 3.20 -16.39 -5.03
CA LEU A 50 4.42 -15.62 -4.78
C LEU A 50 4.30 -14.17 -5.28
N CYS A 51 3.73 -13.96 -6.46
CA CYS A 51 3.42 -12.62 -6.98
C CYS A 51 2.48 -11.86 -6.03
N GLU A 52 1.40 -12.51 -5.60
CA GLU A 52 0.46 -11.96 -4.61
C GLU A 52 1.17 -11.60 -3.31
N SER A 53 2.02 -12.48 -2.78
CA SER A 53 2.76 -12.25 -1.55
C SER A 53 3.67 -11.01 -1.64
N ARG A 54 4.30 -10.79 -2.79
CA ARG A 54 5.17 -9.64 -3.06
C ARG A 54 4.38 -8.34 -3.10
N ILE A 55 3.20 -8.36 -3.72
CA ILE A 55 2.26 -7.24 -3.76
C ILE A 55 1.70 -6.94 -2.36
N VAL A 56 1.34 -7.97 -1.59
CA VAL A 56 0.86 -7.84 -0.22
C VAL A 56 1.96 -7.33 0.71
N TYR A 57 3.22 -7.70 0.50
CA TYR A 57 4.35 -7.14 1.24
C TYR A 57 4.43 -5.62 1.05
N LEU A 58 4.26 -5.14 -0.19
CA LEU A 58 4.17 -3.70 -0.44
C LEU A 58 3.00 -3.08 0.31
N LYS A 59 1.85 -3.75 0.39
CA LYS A 59 0.70 -3.28 1.17
C LYS A 59 1.05 -3.10 2.65
N ASN A 60 1.82 -4.03 3.21
CA ASN A 60 2.21 -4.00 4.62
C ASN A 60 3.28 -2.93 4.89
N ALA A 61 4.16 -2.63 3.94
CA ALA A 61 5.16 -1.57 4.03
C ALA A 61 4.54 -0.14 4.07
N ARG A 62 3.24 0.02 3.72
CA ARG A 62 2.50 1.30 3.65
C ARG A 62 2.09 1.90 5.01
N ALA A 63 2.94 1.87 6.04
CA ALA A 63 2.64 2.45 7.36
C ALA A 63 1.20 2.11 7.86
N GLY A 64 0.86 0.82 7.91
CA GLY A 64 -0.46 0.39 8.36
C GLY A 64 -1.56 0.56 7.31
N TRP A 65 -1.35 -0.06 6.15
CA TRP A 65 -2.35 -0.38 5.10
C TRP A 65 -2.55 0.65 3.97
N TYR A 66 -2.43 1.96 4.24
CA TYR A 66 -2.80 2.98 3.25
C TYR A 66 -1.85 4.19 3.17
N GLY A 67 -0.55 4.06 3.40
CA GLY A 67 0.48 5.02 2.93
C GLY A 67 0.81 4.85 1.44
N PRO A 68 1.51 5.80 0.79
CA PRO A 68 1.89 5.66 -0.63
C PRO A 68 2.93 4.56 -0.82
N VAL A 69 2.75 3.73 -1.85
CA VAL A 69 3.83 2.87 -2.40
C VAL A 69 4.45 3.64 -3.56
N SER A 70 5.78 3.71 -3.62
CA SER A 70 6.43 4.38 -4.74
C SER A 70 6.11 3.64 -6.05
N GLN A 71 5.99 4.38 -7.16
CA GLN A 71 5.79 3.77 -8.48
C GLN A 71 6.95 2.82 -8.84
N VAL A 72 8.14 3.09 -8.32
CA VAL A 72 9.32 2.23 -8.48
C VAL A 72 9.07 0.88 -7.81
N ASP A 73 8.60 0.85 -6.57
CA ASP A 73 8.34 -0.41 -5.85
C ASP A 73 7.20 -1.21 -6.48
N LEU A 74 6.13 -0.53 -6.94
CA LEU A 74 5.05 -1.16 -7.69
C LEU A 74 5.58 -1.81 -8.98
N SER A 75 6.41 -1.08 -9.73
CA SER A 75 7.03 -1.61 -10.96
C SER A 75 7.97 -2.78 -10.66
N LEU A 76 8.71 -2.73 -9.54
CA LEU A 76 9.63 -3.79 -9.13
C LEU A 76 8.87 -5.08 -8.76
N ALA A 77 7.73 -4.98 -8.09
CA ALA A 77 6.88 -6.13 -7.82
C ALA A 77 6.21 -6.66 -9.11
N MET A 78 5.65 -5.79 -9.94
CA MET A 78 4.95 -6.19 -11.18
C MET A 78 5.87 -6.76 -12.27
N CYS A 79 7.16 -6.39 -12.22
CA CYS A 79 8.21 -6.90 -13.10
C CYS A 79 9.06 -7.98 -12.44
N SER A 80 8.64 -8.52 -11.29
CA SER A 80 9.32 -9.65 -10.68
C SER A 80 9.11 -10.92 -11.52
N ASP A 81 10.06 -11.84 -11.42
CA ASP A 81 10.00 -13.09 -12.18
C ASP A 81 8.75 -13.90 -11.82
N GLU A 82 8.28 -13.83 -10.56
CA GLU A 82 7.08 -14.54 -10.12
C GLU A 82 5.82 -13.99 -10.79
N CYS A 83 5.64 -12.66 -10.84
CA CYS A 83 4.48 -12.04 -11.48
C CYS A 83 4.48 -12.23 -13.00
N LEU A 84 5.64 -12.10 -13.64
CA LEU A 84 5.78 -12.31 -15.09
C LEU A 84 5.53 -13.77 -15.47
N ARG A 85 6.10 -14.72 -14.71
CA ARG A 85 5.94 -16.15 -14.97
C ARG A 85 4.51 -16.60 -14.69
N SER A 86 3.85 -16.06 -13.66
CA SER A 86 2.43 -16.30 -13.41
C SER A 86 1.59 -15.93 -14.65
N ASP A 87 1.69 -14.70 -15.13
CA ASP A 87 0.91 -14.23 -16.28
C ASP A 87 1.19 -15.05 -17.55
N GLU A 88 2.44 -15.47 -17.77
CA GLU A 88 2.85 -16.31 -18.89
C GLU A 88 2.21 -17.70 -18.82
N LEU A 89 2.27 -18.36 -17.66
CA LEU A 89 1.70 -19.69 -17.44
C LEU A 89 0.17 -19.69 -17.60
N HIS A 90 -0.51 -18.67 -17.08
CA HIS A 90 -1.96 -18.50 -17.27
C HIS A 90 -2.32 -18.31 -18.74
N LYS A 91 -1.56 -17.49 -19.48
CA LYS A 91 -1.73 -17.33 -20.94
C LYS A 91 -1.52 -18.65 -21.66
N LYS A 92 -0.48 -19.40 -21.29
CA LYS A 92 -0.15 -20.68 -21.90
C LYS A 92 -1.28 -21.70 -21.67
N ALA A 93 -1.77 -21.82 -20.44
CA ALA A 93 -2.88 -22.70 -20.09
C ALA A 93 -4.12 -22.42 -20.94
N MET A 94 -4.56 -21.15 -21.01
CA MET A 94 -5.71 -20.75 -21.84
C MET A 94 -5.47 -20.99 -23.34
N SER A 95 -4.25 -20.74 -23.82
CA SER A 95 -3.92 -20.93 -25.24
C SER A 95 -3.93 -22.39 -25.67
N LEU A 96 -3.53 -23.30 -24.77
CA LEU A 96 -3.47 -24.75 -25.02
C LEU A 96 -4.86 -25.38 -24.92
N SER A 97 -5.60 -25.06 -23.86
CA SER A 97 -6.96 -25.61 -23.62
C SER A 97 -8.04 -24.95 -24.46
N ARG A 98 -7.75 -23.77 -25.03
CA ARG A 98 -8.72 -22.92 -25.73
C ARG A 98 -9.89 -22.48 -24.85
N CYS A 99 -9.73 -22.60 -23.54
CA CYS A 99 -10.70 -22.15 -22.56
C CYS A 99 -10.46 -20.68 -22.22
N THR A 100 -11.55 -19.97 -21.95
CA THR A 100 -11.49 -18.66 -21.30
C THR A 100 -11.19 -18.81 -19.82
N CYS A 101 -10.66 -17.75 -19.19
CA CYS A 101 -10.45 -17.75 -17.75
C CYS A 101 -11.76 -18.09 -16.99
N ALA A 102 -12.90 -17.58 -17.46
CA ALA A 102 -14.19 -17.77 -16.80
C ALA A 102 -14.68 -19.23 -16.83
N GLN A 103 -14.42 -19.94 -17.94
CA GLN A 103 -14.75 -21.36 -18.08
C GLN A 103 -13.90 -22.22 -17.14
N VAL A 104 -12.61 -21.92 -17.04
CA VAL A 104 -11.70 -22.62 -16.13
C VAL A 104 -12.06 -22.34 -14.66
N SER A 105 -12.31 -21.07 -14.31
CA SER A 105 -12.70 -20.66 -12.96
C SER A 105 -14.02 -21.29 -12.48
N ALA A 106 -14.95 -21.58 -13.39
CA ALA A 106 -16.24 -22.19 -13.04
C ALA A 106 -16.08 -23.62 -12.49
N GLU A 107 -15.02 -24.34 -12.87
CA GLU A 107 -14.76 -25.71 -12.43
C GLU A 107 -13.75 -25.80 -11.27
N THR A 108 -12.87 -24.80 -11.12
CA THR A 108 -11.83 -24.77 -10.07
C THR A 108 -12.26 -24.10 -8.75
N PHE A 109 -13.57 -23.86 -8.57
CA PHE A 109 -14.18 -23.00 -7.54
C PHE A 109 -13.76 -23.26 -6.08
N VAL A 110 -13.14 -24.41 -5.78
CA VAL A 110 -12.80 -24.83 -4.41
C VAL A 110 -11.40 -24.37 -3.95
N ARG A 111 -10.50 -23.94 -4.86
CA ARG A 111 -9.13 -23.56 -4.44
C ARG A 111 -8.64 -22.18 -4.92
N HIS A 112 -8.85 -21.81 -6.19
CA HIS A 112 -8.34 -20.56 -6.76
C HIS A 112 -9.20 -20.10 -7.96
N ASP A 113 -9.53 -18.80 -8.02
CA ASP A 113 -10.23 -18.20 -9.18
C ASP A 113 -9.20 -17.74 -10.21
N PHE A 114 -9.06 -18.51 -11.28
CA PHE A 114 -8.08 -18.30 -12.34
C PHE A 114 -8.17 -16.90 -12.96
N CYS A 115 -9.37 -16.33 -13.16
CA CYS A 115 -9.51 -14.98 -13.71
C CYS A 115 -8.93 -13.88 -12.80
N LEU A 116 -8.79 -14.12 -11.50
CA LEU A 116 -8.31 -13.13 -10.53
C LEU A 116 -6.79 -13.16 -10.35
N GLU A 117 -6.11 -14.20 -10.82
CA GLU A 117 -4.67 -14.43 -10.62
C GLU A 117 -3.76 -13.71 -11.62
N SER A 118 -4.33 -12.90 -12.52
CA SER A 118 -3.53 -11.94 -13.29
C SER A 118 -2.78 -11.02 -12.34
N SER A 119 -1.48 -10.85 -12.53
CA SER A 119 -0.64 -10.02 -11.64
C SER A 119 -1.17 -8.59 -11.48
N ALA A 120 -1.71 -8.00 -12.55
CA ALA A 120 -2.28 -6.65 -12.51
C ALA A 120 -3.63 -6.62 -11.76
N ARG A 121 -4.39 -7.73 -11.80
CA ARG A 121 -5.61 -7.90 -10.98
C ARG A 121 -5.26 -8.11 -9.52
N LEU A 122 -4.22 -8.89 -9.20
CA LEU A 122 -3.69 -9.03 -7.84
C LEU A 122 -3.25 -7.67 -7.28
N LEU A 123 -2.52 -6.87 -8.07
CA LEU A 123 -2.12 -5.51 -7.71
C LEU A 123 -3.34 -4.61 -7.44
N CYS A 124 -4.31 -4.64 -8.35
CA CYS A 124 -5.58 -3.95 -8.23
C CYS A 124 -6.35 -4.30 -6.95
N THR A 125 -6.45 -5.59 -6.66
CA THR A 125 -7.17 -6.15 -5.51
C THR A 125 -6.51 -5.72 -4.21
N HIS A 126 -5.18 -5.79 -4.11
CA HIS A 126 -4.47 -5.55 -2.86
C HIS A 126 -4.10 -4.09 -2.61
N LEU A 127 -3.71 -3.35 -3.64
CA LEU A 127 -3.18 -1.99 -3.50
C LEU A 127 -4.13 -0.91 -4.00
N SER A 128 -5.22 -1.27 -4.70
CA SER A 128 -6.19 -0.31 -5.22
C SER A 128 -5.63 0.66 -6.28
N GLU A 129 -4.51 0.31 -6.92
CA GLU A 129 -3.79 1.14 -7.91
C GLU A 129 -3.96 0.58 -9.35
N CYS A 130 -5.19 0.50 -9.85
CA CYS A 130 -5.47 -0.05 -11.20
C CYS A 130 -5.34 0.94 -12.34
N GLY A 131 -5.64 2.21 -12.10
CA GLY A 131 -5.81 3.23 -13.14
C GLY A 131 -6.94 2.99 -14.17
N HIS A 132 -7.41 1.77 -14.40
CA HIS A 132 -8.20 1.39 -15.57
C HIS A 132 -9.39 0.50 -15.18
N TRP A 133 -10.61 1.01 -15.38
CA TRP A 133 -11.86 0.35 -14.97
C TRP A 133 -12.68 -0.18 -16.16
N GLY A 134 -12.11 -0.18 -17.36
CA GLY A 134 -12.78 -0.62 -18.60
C GLY A 134 -12.59 -2.11 -18.94
N CYS A 135 -11.70 -2.82 -18.25
CA CYS A 135 -11.42 -4.23 -18.53
C CYS A 135 -12.49 -5.13 -17.88
N GLN A 136 -13.19 -5.92 -18.70
CA GLN A 136 -14.12 -6.94 -18.21
C GLN A 136 -13.36 -8.08 -17.51
N LEU A 137 -14.03 -8.87 -16.66
CA LEU A 137 -13.36 -9.96 -15.92
C LEU A 137 -12.85 -11.04 -16.88
N GLU A 138 -13.60 -11.28 -17.95
CA GLU A 138 -13.29 -12.27 -18.99
C GLU A 138 -12.06 -11.91 -19.81
N ASP A 139 -11.69 -10.62 -19.88
CA ASP A 139 -10.45 -10.18 -20.52
C ASP A 139 -9.29 -10.24 -19.52
N PHE A 140 -8.77 -11.45 -19.32
CA PHE A 140 -7.75 -11.76 -18.31
C PHE A 140 -6.57 -10.77 -18.33
N ASN A 141 -6.08 -10.41 -19.51
CA ASN A 141 -4.85 -9.62 -19.68
C ASN A 141 -5.02 -8.12 -19.91
N CYS A 142 -6.22 -7.60 -20.16
CA CYS A 142 -6.41 -6.18 -20.45
C CYS A 142 -5.75 -5.26 -19.42
N LEU A 143 -5.88 -5.56 -18.13
CA LEU A 143 -5.25 -4.76 -17.07
C LEU A 143 -3.73 -4.83 -17.10
N ARG A 144 -3.17 -6.01 -17.38
CA ARG A 144 -1.72 -6.19 -17.51
C ARG A 144 -1.18 -5.44 -18.72
N TYR A 145 -1.90 -5.47 -19.84
CA TYR A 145 -1.53 -4.74 -21.06
C TYR A 145 -1.52 -3.22 -20.84
N GLU A 146 -2.57 -2.67 -20.23
CA GLU A 146 -2.61 -1.23 -19.90
C GLU A 146 -1.53 -0.82 -18.90
N TRP A 147 -1.21 -1.70 -17.95
CA TRP A 147 -0.08 -1.49 -17.03
C TRP A 147 1.25 -1.40 -17.80
N ASP A 148 1.58 -2.41 -18.61
CA ASP A 148 2.84 -2.49 -19.33
C ASP A 148 3.01 -1.35 -20.35
N ARG A 149 1.89 -0.79 -20.87
CA ARG A 149 1.89 0.40 -21.74
C ARG A 149 2.39 1.65 -21.04
N LEU A 150 2.09 1.80 -19.75
CA LEU A 150 2.51 2.94 -18.92
C LEU A 150 3.83 2.68 -18.20
N TYR A 151 4.07 1.42 -17.81
CA TYR A 151 5.14 1.00 -16.92
C TYR A 151 5.83 -0.28 -17.45
N SER A 152 6.54 -0.18 -18.57
CA SER A 152 7.11 -1.34 -19.23
C SER A 152 8.28 -1.98 -18.46
N CYS A 153 8.23 -3.29 -18.25
CA CYS A 153 9.33 -4.06 -17.64
C CYS A 153 10.62 -4.09 -18.50
N ALA A 154 10.50 -3.74 -19.78
CA ALA A 154 11.63 -3.54 -20.69
C ALA A 154 12.43 -2.29 -20.31
N SER A 155 11.77 -1.25 -19.78
CA SER A 155 12.47 -0.07 -19.23
C SER A 155 13.32 -0.45 -18.04
N SER A 156 12.98 -1.50 -17.27
CA SER A 156 13.77 -1.98 -16.12
C SER A 156 14.99 -2.81 -16.52
N ARG A 157 14.91 -3.60 -17.61
CA ARG A 157 16.03 -4.43 -18.10
C ARG A 157 16.98 -3.65 -19.03
N VAL A 158 16.46 -2.74 -19.86
CA VAL A 158 17.30 -1.80 -20.63
C VAL A 158 17.90 -0.75 -19.70
N ALA A 159 17.16 -0.29 -18.68
CA ALA A 159 17.76 0.48 -17.61
C ALA A 159 18.85 -0.33 -16.92
N MET A 160 18.68 -1.58 -16.49
CA MET A 160 19.81 -2.33 -15.89
C MET A 160 21.04 -2.46 -16.81
N SER A 161 20.90 -2.65 -18.11
CA SER A 161 22.06 -2.76 -19.03
C SER A 161 22.71 -1.40 -19.34
N VAL A 162 21.91 -0.36 -19.56
CA VAL A 162 22.40 1.01 -19.78
C VAL A 162 22.88 1.65 -18.48
N ILE A 163 22.23 1.37 -17.35
CA ILE A 163 22.63 1.73 -15.98
C ILE A 163 23.89 0.98 -15.59
N VAL A 164 24.13 -0.28 -15.97
CA VAL A 164 25.44 -0.92 -15.71
C VAL A 164 26.55 -0.25 -16.52
N MET A 165 26.30 0.12 -17.78
CA MET A 165 27.28 0.88 -18.58
C MET A 165 27.46 2.33 -18.11
N VAL A 166 26.39 2.99 -17.66
CA VAL A 166 26.39 4.37 -17.15
C VAL A 166 26.88 4.43 -15.70
N ILE A 167 26.64 3.42 -14.86
CA ILE A 167 27.24 3.26 -13.53
C ILE A 167 28.74 3.04 -13.66
N ALA A 168 29.21 2.23 -14.62
CA ALA A 168 30.64 2.10 -14.90
C ALA A 168 31.29 3.43 -15.35
N PHE A 169 30.52 4.31 -16.00
CA PHE A 169 30.97 5.64 -16.46
C PHE A 169 30.77 6.76 -15.42
N ILE A 170 29.86 6.60 -14.46
CA ILE A 170 29.60 7.55 -13.36
C ILE A 170 30.47 7.22 -12.13
N LEU A 171 30.80 5.94 -11.89
CA LEU A 171 31.76 5.49 -10.87
C LEU A 171 33.19 6.02 -11.10
N SER A 172 33.49 6.56 -12.28
CA SER A 172 34.77 7.19 -12.59
C SER A 172 34.80 8.71 -12.44
N ILE A 173 33.67 9.39 -12.16
CA ILE A 173 33.65 10.86 -12.14
C ILE A 173 33.00 11.52 -10.91
N THR A 174 32.14 10.87 -10.11
CA THR A 174 31.66 11.51 -8.85
C THR A 174 31.14 10.50 -7.82
N PRO A 175 31.37 10.69 -6.51
CA PRO A 175 30.73 9.87 -5.49
C PRO A 175 29.28 10.30 -5.33
N ARG A 176 28.33 9.36 -5.43
CA ARG A 176 26.92 9.58 -5.09
C ARG A 176 26.51 8.70 -3.92
N ASN A 177 26.16 9.37 -2.83
CA ASN A 177 25.23 8.91 -1.81
C ASN A 177 23.95 8.33 -2.46
N MET A 178 23.54 7.14 -2.01
CA MET A 178 22.14 6.79 -1.72
C MET A 178 22.05 5.41 -1.08
N THR A 179 21.75 5.36 0.21
CA THR A 179 20.70 4.49 0.81
C THR A 179 20.38 5.07 2.19
N LEU A 180 19.14 5.56 2.34
CA LEU A 180 18.62 6.15 3.56
C LEU A 180 18.04 5.01 4.41
N ASP A 181 18.77 4.64 5.46
CA ASP A 181 18.30 3.84 6.58
C ASP A 181 17.82 4.82 7.65
N ARG A 182 16.61 4.62 8.18
CA ARG A 182 15.93 5.58 9.07
C ARG A 182 16.69 5.72 10.40
N GLY A 183 17.06 6.95 10.75
CA GLY A 183 17.21 7.39 12.15
C GLY A 183 18.45 6.96 12.93
N ALA A 184 19.47 6.38 12.32
CA ALA A 184 20.76 6.13 12.99
C ALA A 184 21.83 7.02 12.35
N GLY A 185 22.51 7.86 13.14
CA GLY A 185 23.72 8.55 12.66
C GLY A 185 24.68 7.52 12.05
N ARG A 186 25.30 7.81 10.91
CA ARG A 186 26.23 6.89 10.27
C ARG A 186 27.67 7.31 10.57
N VAL A 187 28.50 6.34 10.91
CA VAL A 187 29.96 6.50 10.98
C VAL A 187 30.50 6.12 9.61
N ARG A 188 30.96 7.10 8.83
CA ARG A 188 31.70 6.83 7.60
C ARG A 188 33.15 6.52 7.94
N TRP A 189 33.74 5.62 7.17
CA TRP A 189 35.16 5.30 7.24
C TRP A 189 35.76 5.26 5.84
N ALA A 190 37.02 5.68 5.72
CA ALA A 190 37.80 5.61 4.49
C ALA A 190 39.24 5.17 4.79
N LEU A 191 39.77 4.26 3.99
CA LEU A 191 41.16 3.80 4.01
C LEU A 191 41.90 4.41 2.84
N ASN A 192 42.90 5.23 3.13
CA ASN A 192 43.68 5.96 2.15
C ASN A 192 45.13 5.46 2.09
N ARG A 193 45.73 5.57 0.90
CA ARG A 193 47.10 5.12 0.60
C ARG A 193 48.18 6.01 1.20
N ASP A 194 47.85 7.26 1.46
CA ASP A 194 48.72 8.31 1.95
C ASP A 194 48.66 8.44 3.47
N VAL A 195 49.68 9.05 4.05
CA VAL A 195 49.76 9.28 5.51
C VAL A 195 48.83 10.41 5.95
N GLU A 196 48.46 11.29 5.03
CA GLU A 196 47.63 12.48 5.29
C GLU A 196 46.11 12.20 5.17
N CYS A 197 45.71 10.95 4.89
CA CYS A 197 44.30 10.56 4.77
C CYS A 197 43.50 11.42 3.77
N SER A 198 44.09 11.78 2.62
CA SER A 198 43.39 12.60 1.63
C SER A 198 42.38 11.79 0.84
N ASP A 199 41.21 12.37 0.55
CA ASP A 199 40.12 11.70 -0.15
C ASP A 199 40.51 11.25 -1.58
N ALA A 200 41.52 11.91 -2.19
CA ALA A 200 42.05 11.56 -3.51
C ALA A 200 42.87 10.25 -3.51
N ALA A 201 43.34 9.81 -2.35
CA ALA A 201 44.13 8.60 -2.18
C ALA A 201 43.31 7.42 -1.59
N CYS A 202 41.97 7.56 -1.56
CA CYS A 202 41.06 6.56 -1.03
C CYS A 202 41.10 5.24 -1.83
N VAL A 203 41.32 4.14 -1.11
CA VAL A 203 41.32 2.77 -1.65
C VAL A 203 39.97 2.12 -1.42
N LEU A 204 39.43 2.29 -0.21
CA LEU A 204 38.22 1.64 0.25
C LEU A 204 37.50 2.57 1.22
N SER A 205 36.19 2.69 1.09
CA SER A 205 35.38 3.45 2.02
C SER A 205 34.05 2.74 2.28
N GLY A 206 33.45 3.01 3.43
CA GLY A 206 32.15 2.46 3.79
C GLY A 206 31.45 3.30 4.85
N SER A 207 30.26 2.87 5.25
CA SER A 207 29.50 3.50 6.33
C SER A 207 28.89 2.45 7.24
N ILE A 208 28.97 2.65 8.55
CA ILE A 208 28.40 1.79 9.57
C ILE A 208 27.23 2.54 10.24
N PRO A 209 26.02 1.98 10.28
CA PRO A 209 24.92 2.51 11.08
C PRO A 209 25.27 2.52 12.59
N SER A 210 25.09 3.65 13.28
CA SER A 210 25.43 3.76 14.72
C SER A 210 24.67 2.78 15.63
N ASN A 211 23.48 2.34 15.23
CA ASN A 211 22.69 1.33 15.94
C ASN A 211 23.30 -0.09 15.88
N GLN A 212 24.12 -0.41 14.87
CA GLN A 212 24.78 -1.72 14.74
C GLN A 212 26.07 -1.82 15.55
N VAL A 213 26.64 -0.70 16.00
CA VAL A 213 27.86 -0.68 16.81
C VAL A 213 27.60 -1.10 18.26
N GLY A 214 26.38 -0.92 18.77
CA GLY A 214 26.02 -1.13 20.18
C GLY A 214 25.80 -2.58 20.64
N LEU A 215 25.85 -3.58 19.75
CA LEU A 215 25.56 -4.99 20.08
C LEU A 215 26.77 -5.79 20.60
N LEU A 216 27.88 -5.14 20.96
CA LEU A 216 29.08 -5.79 21.49
C LEU A 216 29.29 -5.44 22.96
N GLN A 217 28.55 -6.11 23.85
CA GLN A 217 29.00 -6.33 25.22
C GLN A 217 29.57 -7.74 25.34
N PRO A 218 30.72 -7.93 26.00
CA PRO A 218 31.24 -9.27 26.24
C PRO A 218 30.30 -10.00 27.20
N GLN A 219 29.67 -11.08 26.75
CA GLN A 219 29.01 -12.00 27.67
C GLN A 219 30.10 -12.69 28.49
N THR A 220 30.19 -12.36 29.77
CA THR A 220 31.00 -13.11 30.74
C THR A 220 30.39 -14.50 30.89
N ALA A 221 30.94 -15.48 30.19
CA ALA A 221 30.65 -16.89 30.45
C ALA A 221 31.41 -17.34 31.71
N GLN A 222 30.66 -17.70 32.75
CA GLN A 222 31.19 -18.39 33.92
C GLN A 222 31.54 -19.85 33.56
N ASN A 223 32.72 -20.27 34.02
CA ASN A 223 33.15 -21.63 34.36
C ASN A 223 33.25 -22.70 33.25
N SER A 224 34.46 -22.87 32.69
CA SER A 224 35.19 -24.16 32.54
C SER A 224 36.59 -23.91 31.93
N PRO A 225 37.68 -24.52 32.43
CA PRO A 225 39.01 -24.34 31.87
C PRO A 225 39.22 -25.41 30.80
N ASP A 226 39.14 -25.00 29.53
CA ASP A 226 39.74 -25.64 28.34
C ASP A 226 38.84 -25.33 27.14
N ILE A 227 38.93 -24.10 26.65
CA ILE A 227 38.70 -23.68 25.26
C ILE A 227 39.24 -22.24 25.20
N VAL A 228 40.18 -21.99 24.29
CA VAL A 228 40.70 -20.66 23.96
C VAL A 228 39.51 -19.75 23.61
N PRO A 229 39.37 -18.53 24.19
CA PRO A 229 38.26 -17.67 23.86
C PRO A 229 38.39 -17.22 22.40
N ASN A 230 37.52 -17.75 21.54
CA ASN A 230 37.39 -17.33 20.15
C ASN A 230 37.14 -15.82 20.12
N THR A 231 38.07 -15.12 19.50
CA THR A 231 38.07 -13.70 19.18
C THR A 231 36.74 -13.35 18.52
N THR A 232 35.99 -12.41 19.08
CA THR A 232 34.73 -11.94 18.48
C THR A 232 35.10 -11.06 17.28
N ILE A 233 34.94 -11.63 16.08
CA ILE A 233 35.34 -11.01 14.81
C ILE A 233 34.19 -10.15 14.28
N PHE A 234 34.47 -8.87 14.01
CA PHE A 234 33.54 -7.95 13.36
C PHE A 234 33.63 -8.13 11.83
N SER A 235 32.51 -8.38 11.14
CA SER A 235 32.46 -8.45 9.68
C SER A 235 31.59 -7.31 9.13
N LEU A 236 32.16 -6.45 8.28
CA LEU A 236 31.36 -5.43 7.61
C LEU A 236 30.60 -6.05 6.45
N GLY A 237 29.29 -5.96 6.50
CA GLY A 237 28.41 -6.34 5.40
C GLY A 237 28.79 -5.60 4.11
N SER A 238 28.77 -6.37 3.01
CA SER A 238 29.00 -6.03 1.58
C SER A 238 30.43 -6.00 1.02
N THR A 239 31.51 -6.03 1.82
CA THR A 239 32.88 -6.16 1.27
C THR A 239 33.67 -7.36 1.75
N GLY A 240 33.23 -8.03 2.83
CA GLY A 240 33.88 -9.23 3.39
C GLY A 240 35.17 -8.95 4.16
N ILE A 241 35.43 -7.69 4.53
CA ILE A 241 36.63 -7.27 5.25
C ILE A 241 36.36 -7.36 6.76
N GLN A 242 37.20 -8.08 7.50
CA GLN A 242 37.18 -8.09 8.96
C GLN A 242 38.15 -7.03 9.47
N LEU A 243 37.70 -6.21 10.42
CA LEU A 243 38.49 -5.12 11.00
C LEU A 243 39.01 -5.55 12.37
N ALA A 244 40.26 -5.19 12.66
CA ALA A 244 40.90 -5.48 13.93
C ALA A 244 40.16 -4.83 15.13
N PRO A 245 40.23 -5.43 16.35
CA PRO A 245 39.56 -4.94 17.56
C PRO A 245 39.83 -3.47 17.92
N GLU A 246 40.95 -2.91 17.47
CA GLU A 246 41.33 -1.51 17.74
C GLU A 246 40.43 -0.49 17.01
N LEU A 247 39.93 -0.81 15.82
CA LEU A 247 38.99 0.07 15.10
C LEU A 247 37.63 0.11 15.80
N GLN A 248 37.17 -1.03 16.30
CA GLN A 248 35.92 -1.13 17.06
C GLN A 248 35.93 -0.23 18.30
N ARG A 249 37.03 -0.25 19.06
CA ARG A 249 37.22 0.60 20.25
C ARG A 249 37.17 2.09 19.91
N ARG A 250 37.74 2.49 18.76
CA ARG A 250 37.78 3.89 18.31
C ARG A 250 36.43 4.40 17.84
N VAL A 251 35.70 3.61 17.07
CA VAL A 251 34.32 3.94 16.68
C VAL A 251 33.42 4.10 17.91
N GLN A 252 33.59 3.25 18.92
CA GLN A 252 32.82 3.34 20.16
C GLN A 252 33.14 4.62 20.97
N ASN A 253 34.41 4.98 21.10
CA ASN A 253 34.83 6.25 21.73
C ASN A 253 34.27 7.49 21.00
N LEU A 254 34.21 7.48 19.67
CA LEU A 254 33.64 8.59 18.88
C LEU A 254 32.14 8.75 19.14
N LEU A 255 31.39 7.65 19.20
CA LEU A 255 29.96 7.68 19.50
C LEU A 255 29.67 8.10 20.95
N GLU A 256 30.52 7.70 21.91
CA GLU A 256 30.39 8.13 23.32
C GLU A 256 30.64 9.63 23.49
N ARG A 257 31.62 10.20 22.78
CA ARG A 257 31.88 11.66 22.79
C ARG A 257 30.68 12.46 22.27
N GLN A 258 29.95 11.95 21.28
CA GLN A 258 28.72 12.59 20.78
C GLN A 258 27.58 12.57 21.81
N ARG A 259 27.41 11.46 22.56
CA ARG A 259 26.39 11.36 23.63
C ARG A 259 26.67 12.30 24.79
N VAL A 260 27.93 12.50 25.16
CA VAL A 260 28.32 13.40 26.27
C VAL A 260 28.19 14.88 25.87
N GLY A 261 28.44 15.23 24.59
CA GLY A 261 28.28 16.59 24.08
C GLY A 261 26.83 17.11 24.03
N ASN A 262 25.85 16.21 23.91
CA ASN A 262 24.42 16.58 23.82
C ASN A 262 23.79 16.94 25.19
N GLY A 263 24.55 16.86 26.29
CA GLY A 263 24.06 17.05 27.66
C GLY A 263 24.46 18.37 28.34
N LYS A 264 25.26 19.24 27.71
CA LYS A 264 25.59 20.57 28.23
C LYS A 264 25.49 21.61 27.13
N GLY A 265 24.52 22.52 27.27
CA GLY A 265 24.44 23.70 26.42
C GLY A 265 25.62 24.62 26.67
N SER A 266 26.55 24.69 25.71
CA SER A 266 27.44 25.84 25.50
C SER A 266 28.19 25.74 24.17
N ASP A 267 28.06 26.81 23.39
CA ASP A 267 28.85 27.30 22.25
C ASP A 267 28.93 26.51 20.91
N PRO A 268 28.54 27.12 19.77
CA PRO A 268 28.58 26.52 18.44
C PRO A 268 29.95 26.71 17.78
N SER A 269 31.02 26.18 18.38
CA SER A 269 32.30 26.01 17.69
C SER A 269 33.15 24.92 18.36
N MET A 270 32.68 23.67 18.28
CA MET A 270 33.54 22.53 18.56
C MET A 270 33.37 21.51 17.44
N ASP A 271 34.44 21.41 16.66
CA ASP A 271 34.64 20.60 15.46
C ASP A 271 34.13 19.17 15.69
N VAL A 272 33.18 18.72 14.87
CA VAL A 272 32.60 17.38 14.95
C VAL A 272 33.59 16.39 14.29
N SER A 273 34.65 16.12 15.05
CA SER A 273 35.60 15.00 15.05
C SER A 273 35.72 14.14 13.78
N ASP A 274 36.60 14.57 12.87
CA ASP A 274 37.33 13.67 11.97
C ASP A 274 38.47 13.02 12.78
N GLU A 275 38.51 11.68 12.91
CA GLU A 275 39.65 10.97 13.53
C GLU A 275 40.40 10.17 12.46
N ALA A 276 41.69 10.48 12.26
CA ALA A 276 42.57 9.81 11.31
C ALA A 276 43.68 9.04 12.04
N PHE A 277 43.93 7.78 11.67
CA PHE A 277 44.98 6.97 12.28
C PHE A 277 45.50 5.85 11.35
N PRO A 278 46.74 5.39 11.54
CA PRO A 278 47.31 4.31 10.73
C PRO A 278 46.71 2.95 11.11
N VAL A 279 46.48 2.10 10.10
CA VAL A 279 46.04 0.71 10.22
C VAL A 279 46.99 -0.17 9.43
N ALA A 280 47.51 -1.24 10.03
CA ALA A 280 48.41 -2.15 9.34
C ALA A 280 47.62 -2.96 8.28
N VAL A 281 48.23 -3.18 7.11
CA VAL A 281 47.55 -3.91 6.01
C VAL A 281 47.31 -5.38 6.39
N GLU A 282 48.18 -5.96 7.21
CA GLU A 282 48.05 -7.32 7.75
C GLU A 282 46.85 -7.51 8.69
N ASP A 283 46.39 -6.44 9.33
CA ASP A 283 45.22 -6.45 10.22
C ASP A 283 43.89 -6.37 9.45
N LEU A 284 43.95 -6.09 8.15
CA LEU A 284 42.81 -6.07 7.25
C LEU A 284 42.80 -7.42 6.52
N THR A 285 41.84 -8.29 6.80
CA THR A 285 41.75 -9.63 6.19
C THR A 285 41.33 -9.57 4.71
N LEU A 286 42.13 -8.91 3.88
CA LEU A 286 41.86 -8.59 2.47
C LEU A 286 42.09 -9.79 1.54
N GLY A 287 42.81 -10.84 1.98
CA GLY A 287 43.07 -12.04 1.19
C GLY A 287 43.66 -11.72 -0.18
N SER A 288 43.18 -12.38 -1.24
CA SER A 288 43.63 -12.16 -2.62
C SER A 288 43.25 -10.79 -3.20
N LYS A 289 42.32 -10.05 -2.58
CA LYS A 289 41.93 -8.70 -3.02
C LYS A 289 42.99 -7.63 -2.74
N ALA A 290 43.98 -7.91 -1.88
CA ALA A 290 45.05 -6.95 -1.61
C ALA A 290 45.89 -6.63 -2.87
N ALA A 291 46.15 -7.65 -3.70
CA ALA A 291 46.89 -7.51 -4.95
C ALA A 291 46.07 -6.75 -6.02
N GLU A 292 44.76 -7.03 -6.13
CA GLU A 292 43.85 -6.32 -7.03
C GLU A 292 43.70 -4.84 -6.68
N LEU A 293 43.78 -4.51 -5.39
CA LEU A 293 43.75 -3.14 -4.88
C LEU A 293 45.13 -2.46 -4.89
N GLY A 294 46.16 -3.10 -5.46
CA GLY A 294 47.52 -2.56 -5.59
C GLY A 294 48.17 -2.24 -4.24
N LEU A 295 47.90 -3.05 -3.21
CA LEU A 295 48.43 -2.90 -1.86
C LEU A 295 49.68 -3.76 -1.60
N ASP A 296 50.16 -4.46 -2.63
CA ASP A 296 51.36 -5.31 -2.55
C ASP A 296 52.59 -4.50 -2.11
N GLY A 297 53.11 -4.83 -0.92
CA GLY A 297 54.30 -4.20 -0.34
C GLY A 297 54.06 -2.97 0.55
N LYS A 298 52.81 -2.60 0.85
CA LYS A 298 52.50 -1.55 1.85
C LYS A 298 52.29 -2.12 3.24
N ALA A 299 52.97 -1.52 4.23
CA ALA A 299 52.87 -1.93 5.64
C ALA A 299 51.62 -1.35 6.34
N SER A 300 51.21 -0.13 6.00
CA SER A 300 50.08 0.55 6.64
C SER A 300 49.28 1.46 5.69
N LEU A 301 48.01 1.69 6.04
CA LEU A 301 47.07 2.62 5.40
C LEU A 301 46.56 3.62 6.43
N CYS A 302 46.09 4.78 5.99
CA CYS A 302 45.48 5.77 6.87
C CYS A 302 43.95 5.61 6.89
N CYS A 303 43.36 5.35 8.05
CA CYS A 303 41.92 5.25 8.24
C CYS A 303 41.35 6.57 8.77
N LYS A 304 40.40 7.17 8.05
CA LYS A 304 39.66 8.37 8.45
C LYS A 304 38.23 8.01 8.83
N LEU A 305 37.80 8.37 10.03
CA LEU A 305 36.43 8.22 10.53
C LEU A 305 35.72 9.57 10.56
N GLN A 306 34.49 9.61 10.06
CA GLN A 306 33.65 10.82 10.04
C GLN A 306 32.22 10.51 10.50
N LEU A 307 31.66 11.38 11.33
CA LEU A 307 30.27 11.30 11.78
C LEU A 307 29.38 12.22 10.97
N ASP A 308 28.32 11.67 10.38
CA ASP A 308 27.33 12.49 9.70
C ASP A 308 26.42 13.20 10.71
N GLY A 309 26.48 14.54 10.70
CA GLY A 309 25.48 15.37 11.35
C GLY A 309 24.09 15.08 10.78
N VAL A 310 23.08 15.05 11.66
CA VAL A 310 21.70 14.74 11.30
C VAL A 310 21.25 15.70 10.20
N ALA A 311 21.01 15.17 8.99
CA ALA A 311 20.50 15.95 7.88
C ALA A 311 19.13 16.51 8.24
N GLU A 312 18.91 17.80 7.95
CA GLU A 312 17.64 18.50 8.11
C GLU A 312 16.47 17.66 7.57
N GLU A 313 15.40 17.60 8.37
CA GLU A 313 14.16 16.91 8.10
C GLU A 313 13.62 17.25 6.70
N ARG A 314 13.81 16.34 5.73
CA ARG A 314 12.90 16.27 4.59
C ARG A 314 11.56 15.79 5.15
N GLN A 315 10.62 16.72 5.24
CA GLN A 315 9.24 16.49 5.65
C GLN A 315 8.62 15.39 4.76
N GLU A 316 8.70 14.13 5.22
CA GLU A 316 7.91 13.03 4.67
C GLU A 316 6.44 13.49 4.72
N ALA A 317 5.75 13.48 3.57
CA ALA A 317 4.34 13.84 3.54
C ALA A 317 3.59 12.95 4.54
N ASP A 318 2.96 13.58 5.53
CA ASP A 318 2.17 12.95 6.57
C ASP A 318 1.23 11.90 5.95
N TRP A 319 1.36 10.64 6.38
CA TRP A 319 0.61 9.50 5.81
C TRP A 319 -0.91 9.73 5.88
N LEU A 320 -1.37 10.46 6.90
CA LEU A 320 -2.76 10.84 7.06
C LEU A 320 -3.18 11.82 5.96
N THR A 321 -2.38 12.86 5.72
CA THR A 321 -2.58 13.81 4.62
C THR A 321 -2.71 13.08 3.26
N TRP A 322 -1.92 12.03 3.04
CA TRP A 322 -2.04 11.22 1.83
C TRP A 322 -3.35 10.42 1.76
N LYS A 323 -3.74 9.75 2.85
CA LYS A 323 -5.03 9.04 2.94
C LYS A 323 -6.21 9.99 2.67
N LEU A 324 -6.19 11.18 3.26
CA LEU A 324 -7.22 12.22 3.08
C LEU A 324 -7.31 12.68 1.63
N THR A 325 -6.15 12.88 0.99
CA THR A 325 -6.06 13.24 -0.43
C THR A 325 -6.70 12.16 -1.30
N ARG A 326 -6.32 10.89 -1.09
CA ARG A 326 -6.89 9.76 -1.82
C ARG A 326 -8.40 9.59 -1.60
N ALA A 327 -8.86 9.65 -0.36
CA ALA A 327 -10.28 9.60 -0.04
C ALA A 327 -11.06 10.71 -0.77
N SER A 328 -10.49 11.92 -0.83
CA SER A 328 -11.07 13.06 -1.54
C SER A 328 -11.15 12.85 -3.05
N GLU A 329 -10.15 12.23 -3.67
CA GLU A 329 -10.17 11.87 -5.10
C GLU A 329 -11.29 10.85 -5.42
N TYR A 330 -11.41 9.79 -4.62
CA TYR A 330 -12.46 8.79 -4.80
C TYR A 330 -13.85 9.40 -4.58
N ARG A 331 -14.01 10.29 -3.59
CA ARG A 331 -15.24 11.05 -3.38
C ARG A 331 -15.56 11.93 -4.58
N ALA A 332 -14.58 12.63 -5.15
CA ALA A 332 -14.78 13.47 -6.33
C ALA A 332 -15.23 12.66 -7.56
N ARG A 333 -14.60 11.49 -7.80
CA ARG A 333 -15.01 10.55 -8.85
C ARG A 333 -16.42 10.01 -8.60
N GLY A 334 -16.77 9.73 -7.35
CA GLY A 334 -18.12 9.33 -6.95
C GLY A 334 -19.15 10.42 -7.26
N ASN A 335 -18.82 11.69 -7.00
CA ASN A 335 -19.68 12.82 -7.33
C ASN A 335 -19.90 12.93 -8.85
N GLU A 336 -18.86 12.66 -9.65
CA GLU A 336 -18.97 12.68 -11.11
C GLU A 336 -19.85 11.54 -11.63
N ALA A 337 -19.65 10.32 -11.12
CA ALA A 337 -20.52 9.18 -11.43
C ALA A 337 -21.98 9.44 -11.03
N PHE A 338 -22.21 10.16 -9.92
CA PHE A 338 -23.55 10.56 -9.48
C PHE A 338 -24.21 11.54 -10.45
N LYS A 339 -23.46 12.51 -10.99
CA LYS A 339 -24.00 13.44 -12.02
C LYS A 339 -24.40 12.71 -13.30
N GLN A 340 -23.73 11.60 -13.61
CA GLN A 340 -24.04 10.72 -14.73
C GLN A 340 -25.17 9.73 -14.42
N GLU A 341 -25.86 9.89 -13.28
CA GLU A 341 -26.94 9.01 -12.80
C GLU A 341 -26.52 7.54 -12.59
N SER A 342 -25.21 7.27 -12.57
CA SER A 342 -24.64 5.95 -12.30
C SER A 342 -24.50 5.72 -10.80
N TYR A 343 -25.64 5.54 -10.12
CA TYR A 343 -25.70 5.47 -8.65
C TYR A 343 -24.93 4.27 -8.08
N GLY A 344 -24.96 3.11 -8.73
CA GLY A 344 -24.21 1.92 -8.29
C GLY A 344 -22.69 2.14 -8.32
N THR A 345 -22.17 2.76 -9.39
CA THR A 345 -20.75 3.11 -9.49
C THR A 345 -20.36 4.18 -8.47
N ALA A 346 -21.21 5.21 -8.29
CA ALA A 346 -21.00 6.26 -7.29
C ALA A 346 -20.89 5.66 -5.87
N MET A 347 -21.80 4.75 -5.50
CA MET A 347 -21.76 4.05 -4.21
C MET A 347 -20.47 3.28 -4.00
N ARG A 348 -20.00 2.53 -5.00
CA ARG A 348 -18.74 1.78 -4.90
C ARG A 348 -17.55 2.70 -4.68
N LEU A 349 -17.53 3.87 -5.32
CA LEU A 349 -16.48 4.88 -5.16
C LEU A 349 -16.52 5.53 -3.78
N TYR A 350 -17.71 5.84 -3.23
CA TYR A 350 -17.83 6.36 -1.86
C TYR A 350 -17.43 5.34 -0.80
N LYS A 351 -17.82 4.06 -0.96
CA LYS A 351 -17.36 2.98 -0.07
C LYS A 351 -15.84 2.87 -0.08
N ARG A 352 -15.22 3.01 -1.25
CA ARG A 352 -13.75 3.00 -1.37
C ARG A 352 -13.11 4.22 -0.73
N ALA A 353 -13.70 5.41 -0.87
CA ALA A 353 -13.24 6.61 -0.17
C ALA A 353 -13.27 6.42 1.35
N LEU A 354 -14.32 5.77 1.88
CA LEU A 354 -14.40 5.45 3.31
C LEU A 354 -13.35 4.42 3.76
N ALA A 355 -13.06 3.40 2.94
CA ALA A 355 -12.00 2.43 3.23
C ALA A 355 -10.62 3.11 3.37
N TRP A 356 -10.33 4.12 2.54
CA TRP A 356 -9.12 4.94 2.68
C TRP A 356 -9.04 5.71 4.00
N LEU A 357 -10.18 6.03 4.59
CA LEU A 357 -10.26 6.73 5.86
C LEU A 357 -10.21 5.78 7.06
N GLU A 358 -10.22 4.46 6.88
CA GLU A 358 -10.09 3.53 7.99
C GLU A 358 -8.70 3.64 8.65
N PRO A 359 -8.66 3.58 9.99
CA PRO A 359 -7.39 3.69 10.69
C PRO A 359 -6.49 2.48 10.45
N PRO A 360 -5.17 2.65 10.55
CA PRO A 360 -4.22 1.56 10.40
C PRO A 360 -4.45 0.46 11.44
N VAL A 361 -4.23 -0.80 11.04
CA VAL A 361 -4.22 -1.93 11.99
C VAL A 361 -2.79 -2.12 12.49
N SER A 362 -2.60 -2.16 13.81
CA SER A 362 -1.31 -2.53 14.39
C SER A 362 -1.20 -4.05 14.43
N ARG A 363 -0.04 -4.58 14.00
CA ARG A 363 0.28 -6.00 14.17
C ARG A 363 1.12 -6.15 15.43
N SER A 364 0.48 -6.43 16.57
CA SER A 364 1.16 -7.05 17.70
C SER A 364 1.19 -8.56 17.49
N ASP A 365 2.33 -9.18 17.75
CA ASP A 365 2.48 -10.64 17.64
C ASP A 365 1.45 -11.37 18.52
N GLU A 366 0.85 -12.40 17.91
CA GLU A 366 0.06 -13.49 18.50
C GLU A 366 -1.38 -13.28 18.99
N THR A 367 -1.95 -12.08 19.15
CA THR A 367 -3.40 -11.97 19.43
C THR A 367 -4.07 -10.70 18.88
N LEU A 368 -5.20 -10.90 18.19
CA LEU A 368 -6.23 -9.96 17.72
C LEU A 368 -5.76 -8.56 17.25
N ASP A 369 -5.75 -8.37 15.93
CA ASP A 369 -5.62 -7.10 15.19
C ASP A 369 -6.19 -5.90 15.98
N THR A 370 -5.34 -5.20 16.75
CA THR A 370 -5.79 -4.03 17.51
C THR A 370 -5.82 -2.86 16.54
N LYS A 371 -7.03 -2.44 16.14
CA LYS A 371 -7.21 -1.23 15.33
C LYS A 371 -6.63 -0.05 16.11
N ILE A 372 -5.68 0.65 15.51
CA ILE A 372 -5.23 1.93 16.05
C ILE A 372 -6.44 2.87 15.94
N GLU A 373 -6.76 3.63 16.98
CA GLU A 373 -7.81 4.64 16.89
C GLU A 373 -7.16 5.98 16.49
N TYR A 374 -7.83 6.75 15.63
CA TYR A 374 -7.40 8.11 15.35
C TYR A 374 -7.51 8.98 16.60
N SER A 375 -6.52 9.84 16.81
CA SER A 375 -6.61 10.90 17.81
C SER A 375 -7.71 11.91 17.44
N GLU A 376 -8.16 12.72 18.41
CA GLU A 376 -9.19 13.74 18.17
C GLU A 376 -8.82 14.72 17.04
N VAL A 377 -7.53 15.06 16.94
CA VAL A 377 -7.01 15.96 15.89
C VAL A 377 -7.13 15.33 14.51
N GLU A 378 -6.84 14.04 14.39
CA GLU A 378 -6.93 13.31 13.12
C GLU A 378 -8.40 13.06 12.75
N LEU A 379 -9.27 12.75 13.72
CA LEU A 379 -10.71 12.64 13.51
C LEU A 379 -11.30 13.95 12.97
N HIS A 380 -10.84 15.12 13.43
CA HIS A 380 -11.28 16.41 12.91
C HIS A 380 -10.96 16.59 11.41
N GLN A 381 -9.90 15.96 10.92
CA GLN A 381 -9.52 15.99 9.49
C GLN A 381 -10.24 14.92 8.68
N VAL A 382 -10.46 13.73 9.26
CA VAL A 382 -11.10 12.57 8.60
C VAL A 382 -12.62 12.72 8.49
N ASN A 383 -13.28 13.16 9.57
CA ASN A 383 -14.73 13.20 9.68
C ASN A 383 -15.42 14.02 8.57
N PRO A 384 -14.94 15.21 8.17
CA PRO A 384 -15.58 15.97 7.09
C PRO A 384 -15.70 15.18 5.78
N THR A 385 -14.66 14.44 5.40
CA THR A 385 -14.65 13.63 4.18
C THR A 385 -15.53 12.40 4.33
N ALA A 386 -15.51 11.75 5.49
CA ALA A 386 -16.37 10.59 5.79
C ALA A 386 -17.87 10.98 5.80
N VAL A 387 -18.23 12.06 6.48
CA VAL A 387 -19.59 12.63 6.51
C VAL A 387 -20.09 12.90 5.11
N ALA A 388 -19.27 13.55 4.26
CA ALA A 388 -19.63 13.82 2.87
C ALA A 388 -19.88 12.52 2.07
N CYS A 389 -19.04 11.50 2.24
CA CYS A 389 -19.23 10.21 1.58
C CYS A 389 -20.55 9.53 2.02
N PHE A 390 -20.82 9.47 3.32
CA PHE A 390 -22.06 8.90 3.85
C PHE A 390 -23.31 9.67 3.41
N ALA A 391 -23.27 11.01 3.43
CA ALA A 391 -24.37 11.86 2.97
C ALA A 391 -24.64 11.68 1.46
N ASN A 392 -23.59 11.53 0.66
CA ASN A 392 -23.72 11.25 -0.76
C ASN A 392 -24.25 9.83 -1.02
N MET A 393 -23.83 8.83 -0.24
CA MET A 393 -24.40 7.48 -0.30
C MET A 393 -25.89 7.47 0.03
N ALA A 394 -26.32 8.17 1.08
CA ALA A 394 -27.74 8.33 1.40
C ALA A 394 -28.52 8.94 0.23
N THR A 395 -27.94 9.92 -0.45
CA THR A 395 -28.54 10.51 -1.64
C THR A 395 -28.63 9.50 -2.80
N CYS A 396 -27.62 8.65 -3.00
CA CYS A 396 -27.67 7.56 -4.00
C CYS A 396 -28.79 6.56 -3.69
N TYR A 397 -28.89 6.09 -2.44
CA TYR A 397 -29.94 5.15 -2.03
C TYR A 397 -31.35 5.72 -2.24
N SER A 398 -31.55 7.01 -2.00
CA SER A 398 -32.84 7.70 -2.26
C SER A 398 -33.21 7.81 -3.74
N LYS A 399 -32.30 7.46 -4.66
CA LYS A 399 -32.45 7.59 -6.11
C LYS A 399 -32.49 6.25 -6.85
N LEU A 400 -32.31 5.13 -6.16
CA LEU A 400 -32.47 3.80 -6.76
C LEU A 400 -33.95 3.55 -7.14
N ASP A 401 -34.19 2.75 -8.18
CA ASP A 401 -35.53 2.50 -8.72
C ASP A 401 -36.48 1.85 -7.70
N GLY A 402 -37.79 2.08 -7.84
CA GLY A 402 -38.83 1.43 -7.04
C GLY A 402 -38.89 1.89 -5.57
N ASP A 403 -39.14 3.20 -5.36
CA ASP A 403 -39.20 3.90 -4.06
C ASP A 403 -37.85 4.12 -3.34
N GLY A 404 -36.74 3.67 -3.94
CA GLY A 404 -35.41 3.78 -3.36
C GLY A 404 -35.16 2.80 -2.22
N ASP A 405 -33.89 2.61 -1.88
CA ASP A 405 -33.51 1.74 -0.76
C ASP A 405 -33.59 2.53 0.56
N VAL A 406 -34.79 2.58 1.13
CA VAL A 406 -35.12 3.40 2.30
C VAL A 406 -34.27 3.02 3.51
N ASP A 407 -34.08 1.72 3.76
CA ASP A 407 -33.33 1.22 4.91
C ASP A 407 -31.84 1.59 4.82
N HIS A 408 -31.22 1.38 3.66
CA HIS A 408 -29.82 1.77 3.47
C HIS A 408 -29.64 3.29 3.42
N CYS A 409 -30.64 4.05 2.96
CA CYS A 409 -30.64 5.51 3.04
C CYS A 409 -30.61 5.98 4.50
N ILE A 410 -31.48 5.42 5.37
CA ILE A 410 -31.52 5.74 6.81
C ILE A 410 -30.19 5.38 7.46
N ALA A 411 -29.64 4.19 7.17
CA ALA A 411 -28.37 3.74 7.71
C ALA A 411 -27.21 4.67 7.32
N ALA A 412 -27.08 4.99 6.03
CA ALA A 412 -26.01 5.89 5.54
C ALA A 412 -26.14 7.30 6.12
N ALA A 413 -27.34 7.87 6.15
CA ALA A 413 -27.56 9.19 6.74
C ALA A 413 -27.30 9.20 8.26
N SER A 414 -27.65 8.12 8.96
CA SER A 414 -27.35 7.97 10.39
C SER A 414 -25.84 7.86 10.64
N SER A 415 -25.08 7.16 9.78
CA SER A 415 -23.62 7.11 9.88
C SER A 415 -22.99 8.50 9.70
N ALA A 416 -23.51 9.32 8.78
CA ALA A 416 -23.08 10.72 8.65
C ALA A 416 -23.35 11.52 9.93
N LEU A 417 -24.55 11.38 10.52
CA LEU A 417 -24.96 12.13 11.71
C LEU A 417 -24.28 11.67 13.01
N LYS A 418 -23.80 10.42 13.05
CA LYS A 418 -22.94 9.95 14.15
C LYS A 418 -21.59 10.68 14.17
N LEU A 419 -21.07 11.06 13.00
CA LEU A 419 -19.80 11.77 12.86
C LEU A 419 -19.97 13.30 12.94
N ASP A 420 -21.08 13.82 12.41
CA ASP A 420 -21.47 15.23 12.47
C ASP A 420 -22.99 15.35 12.63
N ASP A 421 -23.45 15.51 13.88
CA ASP A 421 -24.87 15.67 14.19
C ASP A 421 -25.45 17.00 13.64
N THR A 422 -24.61 17.95 13.23
CA THR A 422 -25.07 19.21 12.64
C THR A 422 -25.28 19.13 11.13
N HIS A 423 -25.02 17.97 10.51
CA HIS A 423 -25.05 17.83 9.05
C HIS A 423 -26.46 17.92 8.44
N VAL A 424 -26.83 19.12 7.99
CA VAL A 424 -28.17 19.48 7.48
C VAL A 424 -28.65 18.54 6.36
N LYS A 425 -27.80 18.27 5.35
CA LYS A 425 -28.21 17.47 4.19
C LYS A 425 -28.51 16.01 4.55
N ALA A 426 -27.68 15.39 5.39
CA ALA A 426 -27.89 14.00 5.83
C ALA A 426 -29.15 13.90 6.68
N ARG A 427 -29.35 14.81 7.64
CA ARG A 427 -30.56 14.84 8.47
C ARG A 427 -31.82 15.06 7.63
N TYR A 428 -31.77 15.94 6.63
CA TYR A 428 -32.91 16.12 5.74
C TYR A 428 -33.20 14.85 4.92
N ARG A 429 -32.17 14.19 4.37
CA ARG A 429 -32.34 12.91 3.66
C ARG A 429 -32.94 11.82 4.55
N ARG A 430 -32.46 11.69 5.80
CA ARG A 430 -33.01 10.74 6.77
C ARG A 430 -34.48 11.02 7.09
N SER A 431 -34.85 12.29 7.27
CA SER A 431 -36.25 12.68 7.48
C SER A 431 -37.16 12.29 6.30
N GLN A 432 -36.67 12.42 5.06
CA GLN A 432 -37.40 12.01 3.87
C GLN A 432 -37.57 10.48 3.81
N ALA A 433 -36.52 9.74 4.15
CA ALA A 433 -36.56 8.28 4.21
C ALA A 433 -37.53 7.78 5.30
N TYR A 434 -37.55 8.40 6.48
CA TYR A 434 -38.54 8.09 7.53
C TYR A 434 -39.98 8.39 7.11
N VAL A 435 -40.22 9.45 6.33
CA VAL A 435 -41.55 9.69 5.74
C VAL A 435 -41.93 8.57 4.78
N ALA A 436 -40.99 8.08 3.97
CA ALA A 436 -41.21 6.96 3.05
C ALA A 436 -41.48 5.62 3.79
N SER A 437 -40.76 5.34 4.88
CA SER A 437 -41.00 4.17 5.75
C SER A 437 -42.23 4.32 6.67
N LYS A 438 -42.93 5.46 6.60
CA LYS A 438 -44.08 5.83 7.46
C LYS A 438 -43.72 5.98 8.95
N GLU A 439 -42.45 6.13 9.27
CA GLU A 439 -41.93 6.46 10.60
C GLU A 439 -42.01 7.97 10.88
N PHE A 440 -43.22 8.52 10.85
CA PHE A 440 -43.44 9.96 10.87
C PHE A 440 -42.93 10.66 12.14
N ASP A 441 -42.90 9.96 13.28
CA ASP A 441 -42.40 10.52 14.53
C ASP A 441 -40.90 10.84 14.47
N LEU A 442 -40.11 9.91 13.91
CA LEU A 442 -38.68 10.11 13.69
C LEU A 442 -38.42 11.19 12.64
N ALA A 443 -39.22 11.22 11.56
CA ALA A 443 -39.14 12.27 10.56
C ALA A 443 -39.37 13.67 11.15
N VAL A 444 -40.38 13.81 12.01
CA VAL A 444 -40.70 15.09 12.67
C VAL A 444 -39.59 15.49 13.64
N ALA A 445 -38.98 14.55 14.37
CA ALA A 445 -37.84 14.83 15.24
C ALA A 445 -36.64 15.39 14.46
N ASP A 446 -36.27 14.77 13.33
CA ASP A 446 -35.21 15.27 12.45
C ASP A 446 -35.54 16.66 11.90
N LEU A 447 -36.81 16.91 11.52
CA LEU A 447 -37.26 18.20 10.99
C LEU A 447 -37.30 19.32 12.04
N ILE A 448 -37.59 19.00 13.30
CA ILE A 448 -37.47 19.94 14.42
C ILE A 448 -36.01 20.37 14.54
N LYS A 449 -35.09 19.41 14.55
CA LYS A 449 -33.67 19.72 14.71
C LYS A 449 -33.10 20.50 13.52
N LEU A 450 -33.58 20.22 12.30
CA LEU A 450 -33.24 21.03 11.11
C LEU A 450 -33.71 22.48 11.23
N ARG A 451 -34.88 22.73 11.85
CA ARG A 451 -35.37 24.09 12.10
C ARG A 451 -34.59 24.82 13.19
N GLU A 452 -34.00 24.10 14.14
CA GLU A 452 -33.07 24.69 15.12
C GLU A 452 -31.76 25.12 14.44
N LEU A 453 -31.26 24.33 13.49
CA LEU A 453 -30.04 24.63 12.74
C LEU A 453 -30.23 25.74 11.70
N GLU A 454 -31.33 25.71 10.94
CA GLU A 454 -31.65 26.71 9.90
C GLU A 454 -33.09 27.23 10.06
N PRO A 455 -33.34 28.19 10.97
CA PRO A 455 -34.69 28.66 11.31
C PRO A 455 -35.42 29.33 10.13
N ASP A 456 -34.68 29.94 9.21
CA ASP A 456 -35.22 30.67 8.05
C ASP A 456 -35.53 29.77 6.84
N ASN A 457 -35.13 28.50 6.89
CA ASN A 457 -35.34 27.58 5.78
C ASN A 457 -36.81 27.12 5.70
N LYS A 458 -37.56 27.72 4.76
CA LYS A 458 -38.99 27.43 4.54
C LYS A 458 -39.25 25.96 4.14
N LEU A 459 -38.28 25.27 3.57
CA LEU A 459 -38.42 23.88 3.13
C LEU A 459 -38.58 22.92 4.31
N PHE A 460 -37.96 23.19 5.47
CA PHE A 460 -38.15 22.36 6.67
C PHE A 460 -39.53 22.55 7.27
N ARG A 461 -40.07 23.78 7.25
CA ARG A 461 -41.44 24.05 7.69
C ARG A 461 -42.45 23.30 6.82
N SER A 462 -42.33 23.40 5.50
CA SER A 462 -43.25 22.71 4.58
C SER A 462 -43.13 21.19 4.65
N ALA A 463 -41.92 20.65 4.82
CA ALA A 463 -41.70 19.23 5.03
C ALA A 463 -42.31 18.74 6.36
N MET A 464 -42.19 19.51 7.44
CA MET A 464 -42.76 19.18 8.76
C MET A 464 -44.29 19.16 8.71
N THR A 465 -44.93 20.16 8.08
CA THR A 465 -46.39 20.18 7.90
C THR A 465 -46.85 18.97 7.08
N ARG A 466 -46.13 18.59 6.01
CA ARG A 466 -46.44 17.40 5.21
C ARG A 466 -46.31 16.11 6.02
N ALA A 467 -45.24 15.95 6.80
CA ALA A 467 -45.02 14.78 7.63
C ALA A 467 -46.12 14.64 8.70
N GLN A 468 -46.51 15.73 9.35
CA GLN A 468 -47.60 15.75 10.33
C GLN A 468 -48.96 15.41 9.70
N ALA A 469 -49.26 15.98 8.53
CA ALA A 469 -50.49 15.67 7.80
C ALA A 469 -50.55 14.19 7.39
N ALA A 470 -49.44 13.64 6.89
CA ALA A 470 -49.33 12.22 6.55
C ALA A 470 -49.52 11.31 7.78
N LYS A 471 -48.94 11.68 8.93
CA LYS A 471 -49.15 11.00 10.22
C LYS A 471 -50.62 10.96 10.61
N THR A 472 -51.31 12.10 10.57
CA THR A 472 -52.74 12.17 10.90
C THR A 472 -53.59 11.35 9.92
N GLN A 473 -53.25 11.38 8.63
CA GLN A 473 -53.95 10.59 7.62
C GLN A 473 -53.77 9.09 7.83
N LEU A 474 -52.55 8.63 8.16
CA LEU A 474 -52.30 7.22 8.47
C LEU A 474 -53.09 6.78 9.71
N ARG A 475 -53.08 7.59 10.78
CA ARG A 475 -53.86 7.31 12.00
C ARG A 475 -55.36 7.19 11.72
N LYS A 476 -55.92 8.09 10.90
CA LYS A 476 -57.33 8.02 10.50
C LYS A 476 -57.64 6.75 9.71
N LYS A 477 -56.77 6.36 8.76
CA LYS A 477 -56.90 5.11 8.00
C LYS A 477 -56.86 3.87 8.89
N GLN A 478 -55.95 3.84 9.86
CA GLN A 478 -55.85 2.76 10.84
C GLN A 478 -57.09 2.68 11.73
N GLN A 479 -57.59 3.82 12.21
CA GLN A 479 -58.83 3.88 13.00
C GLN A 479 -60.04 3.37 12.22
N SER A 480 -60.21 3.80 10.95
CA SER A 480 -61.31 3.30 10.12
C SER A 480 -61.17 1.81 9.77
N ALA A 481 -59.95 1.33 9.52
CA ALA A 481 -59.70 -0.08 9.25
C ALA A 481 -60.00 -0.96 10.49
N PHE A 482 -59.67 -0.46 11.68
CA PHE A 482 -59.97 -1.13 12.94
C PHE A 482 -61.48 -1.12 13.23
N ALA A 483 -62.17 0.01 13.04
CA ALA A 483 -63.63 0.08 13.20
C ALA A 483 -64.36 -0.94 12.30
N ASN A 484 -63.98 -1.01 11.01
CA ASN A 484 -64.54 -1.98 10.06
C ASN A 484 -64.29 -3.46 10.41
N LEU A 485 -63.38 -3.76 11.35
CA LEU A 485 -63.11 -5.12 11.82
C LEU A 485 -64.13 -5.58 12.87
N PHE A 486 -64.78 -4.67 13.59
CA PHE A 486 -65.80 -4.99 14.61
C PHE A 486 -67.23 -4.90 14.09
N ASP A 487 -67.42 -4.28 12.92
CA ASP A 487 -68.71 -4.22 12.21
C ASP A 487 -68.97 -5.46 11.32
N LYS A 488 -68.03 -6.41 11.27
CA LYS A 488 -68.17 -7.75 10.67
C LYS A 488 -68.19 -8.81 11.76
#